data_AF-A0A7X1A942-F1
#
_entry.id   AF-A0A7X1A942-F1
#
_cell.length_a   1.000
_cell.length_b   1.000
_cell.length_c   1.000
_cell.angle_alpha   90.00
_cell.angle_beta   90.00
_cell.angle_gamma   90.00
#
_symmetry.space_group_name_H-M   'P 1'
#
loop_
_entity.id
_entity.type
_entity.pdbx_description
1 polymer ?
#
loop_
_entity_poly.entity_id
_entity_poly.type
_entity_poly.pdbx_seq_one_letter_code
_entity_poly.pdbx_strand_id
1 'polypeptide(L)'
;MIEFIGIAVSQLLLLVLSVNIMTRNILTKLELVAVSIILSVFGTILLAHIQYFSLLFVLGLLTILLKIKKVSWFMAIAAPVLGQLVMIMSDYIIKIENNFFFIVCLAGLMILSSFALKSVLPKIENDYFILALLILTTIIFYMFIYAGSLYNFPKAITSIYTLIFATFILAIALALIIITKISQKQLEIQKQQLELAQLEEYTTRMESLYASMNMFRHDYINILASLQGYIAQGDKTILENYFKETIAPLKNTFEAAEGEE
;
A
#
# COMPACT_ATOMS: atom_id res chain seq x y z
N MET A 1 -29.91 30.60 12.22
CA MET A 1 -28.46 30.91 12.10
C MET A 1 -27.63 30.10 13.09
N ILE A 2 -27.96 30.11 14.39
CA ILE A 2 -27.23 29.33 15.43
C ILE A 2 -27.30 27.81 15.17
N GLU A 3 -28.48 27.27 14.85
CA GLU A 3 -28.63 25.83 14.54
C GLU A 3 -27.81 25.41 13.31
N PHE A 4 -27.77 26.24 12.27
CA PHE A 4 -26.99 25.99 11.05
C PHE A 4 -25.48 25.96 11.34
N ILE A 5 -24.99 26.88 12.18
CA ILE A 5 -23.59 26.91 12.62
C ILE A 5 -23.27 25.66 13.46
N GLY A 6 -24.17 25.25 14.35
CA GLY A 6 -24.01 24.04 15.16
C GLY A 6 -23.88 22.75 14.33
N ILE A 7 -24.67 22.63 13.26
CA ILE A 7 -24.60 21.49 12.33
C ILE A 7 -23.28 21.52 11.54
N ALA A 8 -22.85 22.68 11.04
CA ALA A 8 -21.59 22.79 10.31
C ALA A 8 -20.37 22.44 11.20
N VAL A 9 -20.38 22.87 12.46
CA VAL A 9 -19.32 22.56 13.43
C VAL A 9 -19.28 21.07 13.75
N SER A 10 -20.43 20.43 13.95
CA SER A 10 -20.48 18.98 14.23
C SER A 10 -20.03 18.13 13.03
N GLN A 11 -20.39 18.54 11.81
CA GLN A 11 -19.92 17.90 10.57
C GLN A 11 -18.39 17.98 10.42
N LEU A 12 -17.80 19.16 10.65
CA LEU A 12 -16.35 19.35 10.60
C LEU A 12 -15.62 18.52 11.65
N LEU A 13 -16.19 18.40 12.86
CA LEU A 13 -15.62 17.55 13.91
C LEU A 13 -15.62 16.08 13.50
N LEU A 14 -16.73 15.59 12.93
CA LEU A 14 -16.85 14.22 12.41
C LEU A 14 -15.87 13.95 11.26
N LEU A 15 -15.63 14.93 10.39
CA LEU A 15 -14.64 14.84 9.32
C LEU A 15 -13.22 14.68 9.88
N VAL A 16 -12.82 15.49 10.86
CA VAL A 16 -11.50 15.39 11.48
C VAL A 16 -11.32 14.04 12.18
N LEU A 17 -12.38 13.55 12.85
CA LEU A 17 -12.37 12.27 13.53
C LEU A 17 -12.23 11.09 12.54
N SER A 18 -12.98 11.10 11.44
CA SER A 18 -12.92 10.05 10.41
C SER A 18 -11.53 10.01 9.76
N VAL A 19 -10.96 11.17 9.41
CA VAL A 19 -9.61 11.29 8.85
C VAL A 19 -8.55 10.77 9.82
N ASN A 20 -8.67 11.06 11.12
CA ASN A 20 -7.73 10.55 12.11
C ASN A 20 -7.80 9.02 12.23
N ILE A 21 -9.01 8.45 12.23
CA ILE A 21 -9.21 6.99 12.28
C ILE A 21 -8.59 6.32 11.05
N MET A 22 -8.84 6.87 9.85
CA MET A 22 -8.29 6.36 8.60
C MET A 22 -6.76 6.39 8.63
N THR A 23 -6.17 7.47 9.14
CA THR A 23 -4.73 7.66 9.24
C THR A 23 -4.12 6.97 10.48
N ARG A 24 -4.78 5.94 11.02
CA ARG A 24 -4.30 5.13 12.17
C ARG A 24 -4.04 5.92 13.45
N ASN A 25 -4.84 6.94 13.74
CA ASN A 25 -4.77 7.76 14.95
C ASN A 25 -3.42 8.46 15.15
N ILE A 26 -2.83 8.99 14.07
CA ILE A 26 -1.56 9.73 14.13
C ILE A 26 -1.69 11.05 14.90
N LEU A 27 -2.88 11.65 14.94
CA LEU A 27 -3.13 12.86 15.73
C LEU A 27 -3.40 12.49 17.19
N THR A 28 -2.69 13.17 18.10
CA THR A 28 -2.95 13.06 19.54
C THR A 28 -4.32 13.66 19.89
N LYS A 29 -4.89 13.29 21.05
CA LYS A 29 -6.20 13.79 21.49
C LYS A 29 -6.25 15.33 21.54
N LEU A 30 -5.16 15.98 21.96
CA LEU A 30 -5.06 17.43 22.06
C LEU A 30 -4.97 18.09 20.68
N GLU A 31 -4.18 17.51 19.77
CA GLU A 31 -4.08 17.99 18.39
C GLU A 31 -5.39 17.82 17.62
N LEU A 32 -6.12 16.72 17.85
CA LEU A 32 -7.43 16.51 17.23
C LEU A 32 -8.42 17.61 17.63
N VAL A 33 -8.46 17.97 18.91
CA VAL A 33 -9.32 19.05 19.43
C VAL A 33 -8.85 20.42 18.91
N ALA A 34 -7.54 20.68 18.88
CA ALA A 34 -7.03 21.94 18.34
C ALA A 34 -7.37 22.10 16.85
N VAL A 35 -7.20 21.04 16.05
CA VAL A 35 -7.48 21.04 14.61
C VAL A 35 -8.96 21.17 14.34
N SER A 36 -9.81 20.49 15.10
CA SER A 36 -11.27 20.65 14.94
C SER A 36 -11.71 22.07 15.27
N ILE A 37 -11.20 22.70 16.33
CA ILE A 37 -11.51 24.09 16.67
C ILE A 37 -11.03 25.05 15.57
N ILE A 38 -9.79 24.92 15.09
CA ILE A 38 -9.24 25.77 14.03
C ILE A 38 -10.08 25.65 12.76
N LEU A 39 -10.39 24.41 12.33
CA LEU A 39 -11.18 24.16 11.13
C LEU A 39 -12.64 24.62 11.29
N SER A 40 -13.23 24.49 12.47
CA SER A 40 -14.59 24.98 12.73
C SER A 40 -14.66 26.50 12.70
N VAL A 41 -13.69 27.21 13.30
CA VAL A 41 -13.67 28.68 13.30
C VAL A 41 -13.40 29.22 11.89
N PHE A 42 -12.32 28.79 11.25
CA PHE A 42 -11.97 29.28 9.91
C PHE A 42 -12.95 28.78 8.83
N GLY A 43 -13.41 27.54 8.93
CA GLY A 43 -14.34 26.93 7.98
C GLY A 43 -15.70 27.61 7.98
N THR A 44 -16.25 27.95 9.15
CA THR A 44 -17.55 28.64 9.23
C THR A 44 -17.47 30.09 8.74
N ILE A 45 -16.36 30.79 9.00
CA ILE A 45 -16.09 32.14 8.48
C ILE A 45 -15.98 32.11 6.94
N LEU A 46 -15.23 31.15 6.39
CA LEU A 46 -15.08 31.00 4.95
C LEU A 46 -16.40 30.61 4.26
N LEU A 47 -17.21 29.77 4.91
CA LEU A 47 -18.51 29.36 4.37
C LEU A 47 -19.45 30.56 4.21
N ALA A 48 -19.39 31.53 5.12
CA ALA A 48 -20.17 32.76 5.02
C ALA A 48 -19.78 33.65 3.82
N HIS A 49 -18.51 33.60 3.36
CA HIS A 49 -18.02 34.46 2.28
C HIS A 49 -17.94 33.76 0.92
N ILE A 50 -17.46 32.51 0.88
CA ILE A 50 -17.09 31.78 -0.34
C ILE A 50 -17.98 30.54 -0.54
N GLN A 51 -19.02 30.36 0.29
CA GLN A 51 -20.01 29.29 0.20
C GLN A 51 -19.35 27.89 0.05
N TYR A 52 -19.60 27.21 -1.07
CA TYR A 52 -19.16 25.85 -1.35
C TYR A 52 -17.63 25.69 -1.47
N PHE A 53 -16.89 26.74 -1.84
CA PHE A 53 -15.43 26.65 -1.98
C PHE A 53 -14.69 26.54 -0.64
N SER A 54 -15.36 26.85 0.48
CA SER A 54 -14.82 26.64 1.84
C SER A 54 -14.39 25.18 2.09
N LEU A 55 -15.06 24.23 1.44
CA LEU A 55 -14.81 22.80 1.56
C LEU A 55 -13.49 22.36 0.89
N LEU A 56 -12.99 23.08 -0.13
CA LEU A 56 -11.66 22.86 -0.72
C LEU A 56 -10.55 23.35 0.20
N PHE A 57 -10.79 24.46 0.92
CA PHE A 57 -9.86 24.98 1.90
C PHE A 57 -9.67 24.01 3.09
N VAL A 58 -10.76 23.40 3.55
CA VAL A 58 -10.71 22.36 4.60
C VAL A 58 -9.89 21.15 4.16
N LEU A 59 -10.04 20.69 2.91
CA LEU A 59 -9.18 19.64 2.34
C LEU A 59 -7.71 20.05 2.32
N GLY A 60 -7.42 21.25 1.81
CA GLY A 60 -6.05 21.77 1.74
C GLY A 60 -5.37 21.81 3.11
N LEU A 61 -6.05 22.31 4.14
CA LEU A 61 -5.51 22.34 5.50
C LEU A 61 -5.28 20.93 6.07
N LEU A 62 -6.24 20.01 5.90
CA LEU A 62 -6.09 18.63 6.40
C LEU A 62 -4.94 17.89 5.71
N THR A 63 -4.80 18.04 4.40
CA THR A 63 -3.72 17.42 3.63
C THR A 63 -2.34 17.94 4.07
N ILE A 64 -2.19 19.26 4.23
CA ILE A 64 -0.95 19.89 4.72
C ILE A 64 -0.63 19.39 6.13
N LEU A 65 -1.62 19.32 7.02
CA LEU A 65 -1.42 18.89 8.40
C LEU A 65 -0.96 17.43 8.49
N LEU A 66 -1.61 16.54 7.74
CA LEU A 66 -1.20 15.14 7.64
C LEU A 66 0.21 15.02 7.06
N LYS A 67 0.57 15.89 6.10
CA LYS A 67 1.91 15.88 5.53
C LYS A 67 2.98 16.32 6.52
N ILE A 68 2.71 17.32 7.35
CA ILE A 68 3.60 17.74 8.46
C ILE A 68 3.84 16.57 9.43
N LYS A 69 2.82 15.72 9.63
CA LYS A 69 2.89 14.49 10.44
C LYS A 69 3.59 13.31 9.74
N LYS A 70 4.28 13.53 8.62
CA LYS A 70 5.05 12.54 7.83
C LYS A 70 4.22 11.38 7.27
N VAL A 71 2.91 11.59 7.04
CA VAL A 71 2.06 10.63 6.33
C VAL A 71 2.47 10.56 4.85
N SER A 72 2.28 9.39 4.22
CA SER A 72 2.50 9.23 2.77
C SER A 72 1.58 10.21 2.00
N TRP A 73 2.06 10.71 0.86
CA TRP A 73 1.28 11.65 0.04
C TRP A 73 -0.09 11.07 -0.37
N PHE A 74 -0.11 9.76 -0.66
CA PHE A 74 -1.34 9.03 -0.94
C PHE A 74 -2.35 9.13 0.20
N MET A 75 -1.95 8.74 1.41
CA MET A 75 -2.86 8.71 2.56
C MET A 75 -3.24 10.12 3.03
N ALA A 76 -2.34 11.10 2.91
CA ALA A 76 -2.60 12.48 3.24
C ALA A 76 -3.69 13.12 2.37
N ILE A 77 -3.84 12.67 1.11
CA ILE A 77 -4.86 13.17 0.17
C ILE A 77 -6.12 12.30 0.20
N ALA A 78 -5.96 10.98 0.15
CA ALA A 78 -7.08 10.05 0.07
C ALA A 78 -7.97 10.11 1.32
N ALA A 79 -7.41 10.22 2.53
CA ALA A 79 -8.20 10.21 3.76
C ALA A 79 -9.14 11.42 3.89
N PRO A 80 -8.68 12.68 3.72
CA PRO A 80 -9.57 13.84 3.73
C PRO A 80 -10.64 13.81 2.64
N VAL A 81 -10.29 13.40 1.42
CA VAL A 81 -11.23 13.33 0.29
C VAL A 81 -12.32 12.30 0.55
N LEU A 82 -11.96 11.10 1.00
CA LEU A 82 -12.93 10.04 1.30
C LEU A 82 -13.83 10.42 2.47
N GLY A 83 -13.28 11.00 3.54
CA GLY A 83 -14.08 11.50 4.66
C GLY A 83 -15.07 12.58 4.21
N GLN A 84 -14.67 13.47 3.31
CA GLN A 84 -15.53 14.52 2.79
C GLN A 84 -16.65 13.98 1.90
N LEU A 85 -16.38 13.00 1.03
CA LEU A 85 -17.40 12.37 0.21
C LEU A 85 -18.49 11.75 1.08
N VAL A 86 -18.10 11.00 2.12
CA VAL A 86 -19.06 10.42 3.06
C VAL A 86 -19.85 11.52 3.79
N MET A 87 -19.20 12.61 4.19
CA MET A 87 -19.86 13.76 4.83
C MET A 87 -20.88 14.44 3.91
N ILE A 88 -20.56 14.67 2.64
CA ILE A 88 -21.49 15.28 1.68
C ILE A 88 -22.71 14.38 1.47
N MET A 89 -22.51 13.08 1.29
CA MET A 89 -23.60 12.12 1.17
C MET A 89 -24.50 12.13 2.41
N SER A 90 -23.89 12.30 3.59
CA SER A 90 -24.65 12.39 4.83
C SER A 90 -25.57 13.61 4.90
N ASP A 91 -25.11 14.76 4.41
CA ASP A 91 -25.90 16.00 4.37
C ASP A 91 -27.11 15.88 3.44
N TYR A 92 -26.93 15.23 2.29
CA TYR A 92 -28.03 14.99 1.35
C TYR A 92 -29.09 14.06 1.93
N ILE A 93 -28.71 13.03 2.68
CA ILE A 93 -29.67 12.12 3.34
C ILE A 93 -30.44 12.85 4.45
N ILE A 94 -29.76 13.67 5.26
CA ILE A 94 -30.39 14.45 6.34
C ILE A 94 -31.43 15.43 5.78
N LYS A 95 -31.16 16.07 4.63
CA LYS A 95 -32.11 16.97 3.94
C LYS A 95 -33.42 16.30 3.52
N ILE A 96 -33.42 14.98 3.34
CA ILE A 96 -34.60 14.22 2.90
C ILE A 96 -35.51 13.91 4.09
N GLU A 97 -34.97 13.37 5.19
CA GLU A 97 -35.80 12.84 6.29
C GLU A 97 -35.77 13.63 7.61
N ASN A 98 -34.94 14.67 7.73
CA ASN A 98 -34.87 15.62 8.86
C ASN A 98 -35.21 15.05 10.26
N ASN A 99 -34.69 13.86 10.58
CA ASN A 99 -34.95 13.15 11.83
C ASN A 99 -33.64 12.98 12.60
N PHE A 100 -33.65 13.34 13.89
CA PHE A 100 -32.48 13.28 14.76
C PHE A 100 -31.86 11.88 14.85
N PHE A 101 -32.69 10.82 14.82
CA PHE A 101 -32.21 9.43 14.84
C PHE A 101 -31.34 9.09 13.61
N PHE A 102 -31.69 9.64 12.44
CA PHE A 102 -30.92 9.44 11.22
C PHE A 102 -29.54 10.11 11.28
N ILE A 103 -29.43 11.28 11.92
CA ILE A 103 -28.15 11.99 12.10
C ILE A 103 -27.15 11.13 12.91
N VAL A 104 -27.62 10.53 14.02
CA VAL A 104 -26.78 9.68 14.88
C VAL A 104 -26.37 8.39 14.16
N CYS A 105 -27.30 7.77 13.43
CA CYS A 105 -27.04 6.55 12.67
C CYS A 105 -26.01 6.80 11.54
N LEU A 106 -26.09 7.95 10.86
CA LEU A 106 -25.14 8.36 9.83
C LEU A 106 -23.76 8.70 10.36
N ALA A 107 -23.66 9.33 11.52
CA ALA A 107 -22.38 9.51 12.20
C ALA A 107 -21.72 8.15 12.53
N GLY A 108 -22.52 7.17 12.95
CA GLY A 108 -22.08 5.79 13.14
C GLY A 108 -21.56 5.14 11.86
N LEU A 109 -22.26 5.30 10.74
CA LEU A 109 -21.85 4.79 9.42
C LEU A 109 -20.55 5.42 8.92
N MET A 110 -20.32 6.71 9.16
CA MET A 110 -19.03 7.37 8.83
C MET A 110 -17.87 6.77 9.62
N ILE A 111 -18.08 6.48 10.90
CA ILE A 111 -17.05 5.87 11.75
C ILE A 111 -16.78 4.45 11.29
N LEU A 112 -17.82 3.67 10.97
CA LEU A 112 -17.68 2.30 10.48
C LEU A 112 -16.92 2.24 9.15
N SER A 113 -17.24 3.14 8.21
CA SER A 113 -16.55 3.21 6.92
C SER A 113 -15.10 3.62 7.07
N SER A 114 -14.78 4.56 7.96
CA SER A 114 -13.40 4.95 8.26
C SER A 114 -12.56 3.78 8.79
N PHE A 115 -13.16 2.88 9.57
CA PHE A 115 -12.51 1.67 10.06
C PHE A 115 -12.28 0.64 8.96
N ALA A 116 -13.25 0.45 8.05
CA ALA A 116 -13.10 -0.41 6.89
C ALA A 116 -11.97 0.09 5.96
N LEU A 117 -11.93 1.39 5.67
CA LEU A 117 -10.93 1.99 4.80
C LEU A 117 -9.52 1.97 5.40
N LYS A 118 -9.37 2.05 6.72
CA LYS A 118 -8.07 1.87 7.42
C LYS A 118 -7.37 0.55 7.06
N SER A 119 -8.15 -0.51 6.78
CA SER A 119 -7.63 -1.84 6.41
C SER A 119 -7.20 -1.94 4.94
N VAL A 120 -7.85 -1.16 4.06
CA VAL A 120 -7.71 -1.24 2.60
C VAL A 120 -6.64 -0.27 2.07
N LEU A 121 -6.65 0.98 2.54
CA LEU A 121 -5.75 2.05 2.07
C LEU A 121 -4.24 1.71 2.08
N PRO A 122 -3.67 1.06 3.11
CA PRO A 122 -2.22 0.80 3.15
C PRO A 122 -1.78 -0.39 2.28
N LYS A 123 -2.70 -1.09 1.62
CA LYS A 123 -2.42 -2.29 0.81
C LYS A 123 -2.48 -2.01 -0.70
N ILE A 124 -2.53 -0.73 -1.06
CA ILE A 124 -2.63 -0.28 -2.43
C ILE A 124 -1.21 0.04 -2.90
N GLU A 125 -0.77 -0.59 -3.99
CA GLU A 125 0.55 -0.33 -4.60
C GLU A 125 0.46 0.70 -5.74
N ASN A 126 -0.74 0.91 -6.30
CA ASN A 126 -0.95 1.78 -7.46
C ASN A 126 -1.57 3.14 -7.06
N ASP A 127 -0.82 3.88 -6.26
CA ASP A 127 -1.27 5.08 -5.56
C ASP A 127 -1.75 6.20 -6.50
N TYR A 128 -1.08 6.39 -7.64
CA TYR A 128 -1.35 7.53 -8.53
C TYR A 128 -2.67 7.41 -9.30
N PHE A 129 -3.02 6.21 -9.79
CA PHE A 129 -4.27 6.01 -10.52
C PHE A 129 -5.49 6.20 -9.61
N ILE A 130 -5.41 5.70 -8.38
CA ILE A 130 -6.49 5.82 -7.40
C ILE A 130 -6.63 7.26 -6.91
N LEU A 131 -5.52 7.98 -6.72
CA LEU A 131 -5.56 9.42 -6.45
C LEU A 131 -6.20 10.20 -7.59
N ALA A 132 -5.84 9.93 -8.83
CA ALA A 132 -6.43 10.60 -9.99
C ALA A 132 -7.95 10.36 -10.06
N LEU A 133 -8.40 9.12 -9.80
CA LEU A 133 -9.82 8.79 -9.74
C LEU A 133 -10.54 9.52 -8.61
N LEU A 134 -9.93 9.60 -7.41
CA LEU A 134 -10.50 10.33 -6.26
C LEU A 134 -10.60 11.84 -6.51
N ILE A 135 -9.59 12.43 -7.14
CA ILE A 135 -9.61 13.84 -7.51
C ILE A 135 -10.69 14.10 -8.57
N LEU A 136 -10.75 13.27 -9.61
CA LEU A 136 -11.77 13.38 -10.67
C LEU A 136 -13.18 13.29 -10.09
N THR A 137 -13.42 12.31 -9.21
CA THR A 137 -14.73 12.17 -8.55
C THR A 137 -15.06 13.35 -7.67
N THR A 138 -14.09 13.90 -6.94
CA THR A 138 -14.28 15.13 -6.16
C THR A 138 -14.70 16.30 -7.06
N ILE A 139 -14.03 16.51 -8.19
CA ILE A 139 -14.35 17.58 -9.16
C ILE A 139 -15.78 17.42 -9.69
N ILE A 140 -16.16 16.20 -10.09
CA ILE A 140 -17.51 15.91 -10.59
C ILE A 140 -18.55 16.25 -9.51
N PHE A 141 -18.34 15.80 -8.27
CA PHE A 141 -19.23 16.12 -7.15
C PHE A 141 -19.40 17.62 -6.92
N TYR A 142 -18.31 18.40 -6.94
CA TYR A 142 -18.40 19.86 -6.80
C TYR A 142 -19.17 20.52 -7.94
N MET A 143 -18.94 20.06 -9.18
CA MET A 143 -19.67 20.56 -10.34
C MET A 143 -21.18 20.32 -10.19
N PHE A 144 -21.57 19.15 -9.66
CA PHE A 144 -22.97 18.83 -9.38
C PHE A 144 -23.58 19.65 -8.25
N ILE A 145 -22.84 19.88 -7.15
CA ILE A 145 -23.29 20.76 -6.05
C ILE A 145 -23.52 22.17 -6.58
N TYR A 146 -22.59 22.68 -7.40
CA TYR A 146 -22.71 24.00 -8.02
C TYR A 146 -23.92 24.09 -8.97
N ALA A 147 -24.12 23.08 -9.84
CA ALA A 147 -25.27 23.02 -10.72
C ALA A 147 -26.60 22.96 -9.93
N GLY A 148 -26.65 22.16 -8.86
CA GLY A 148 -27.84 22.07 -8.01
C GLY A 148 -28.19 23.39 -7.29
N SER A 149 -27.17 24.16 -6.92
CA SER A 149 -27.34 25.51 -6.36
C SER A 149 -27.85 26.50 -7.43
N LEU A 150 -27.27 26.50 -8.63
CA LEU A 150 -27.62 27.43 -9.70
C LEU A 150 -29.05 27.22 -10.22
N TYR A 151 -29.48 25.96 -10.37
CA TYR A 151 -30.79 25.59 -10.92
C TYR A 151 -31.86 25.29 -9.88
N ASN A 152 -31.56 25.43 -8.58
CA ASN A 152 -32.47 25.15 -7.46
C ASN A 152 -33.22 23.82 -7.61
N PHE A 153 -32.48 22.71 -7.69
CA PHE A 153 -33.08 21.42 -7.97
C PHE A 153 -34.20 21.07 -6.97
N PRO A 154 -35.39 20.65 -7.45
CA PRO A 154 -36.44 20.15 -6.59
C PRO A 154 -35.98 18.89 -5.85
N LYS A 155 -36.54 18.66 -4.66
CA LYS A 155 -36.15 17.54 -3.77
C LYS A 155 -36.14 16.18 -4.48
N ALA A 156 -37.06 15.95 -5.42
CA ALA A 156 -37.13 14.72 -6.20
C ALA A 156 -35.86 14.49 -7.06
N ILE A 157 -35.38 15.54 -7.74
CA ILE A 157 -34.15 15.48 -8.57
C ILE A 157 -32.93 15.25 -7.67
N THR A 158 -32.84 15.96 -6.54
CA THR A 158 -31.77 15.79 -5.56
C THR A 158 -31.71 14.37 -4.99
N SER A 159 -32.87 13.74 -4.73
CA SER A 159 -32.94 12.35 -4.25
C SER A 159 -32.40 11.35 -5.28
N ILE A 160 -32.78 11.50 -6.56
CA ILE A 160 -32.28 10.65 -7.65
C ILE A 160 -30.76 10.77 -7.80
N TYR A 161 -30.22 11.98 -7.79
CA TYR A 161 -28.77 12.18 -7.86
C TYR A 161 -28.04 11.58 -6.65
N THR A 162 -28.60 11.72 -5.45
CA THR A 162 -28.03 11.10 -4.25
C THR A 162 -27.97 9.58 -4.40
N LEU A 163 -28.99 8.96 -4.99
CA LEU A 163 -29.00 7.51 -5.25
C LEU A 163 -27.94 7.11 -6.30
N ILE A 164 -27.81 7.86 -7.40
CA ILE A 164 -26.78 7.63 -8.43
C ILE A 164 -25.37 7.76 -7.84
N PHE A 165 -25.14 8.74 -6.99
CA PHE A 165 -23.85 8.93 -6.33
C PHE A 165 -23.55 7.82 -5.32
N ALA A 166 -24.55 7.35 -4.58
CA ALA A 166 -24.39 6.23 -3.66
C ALA A 166 -23.99 4.94 -4.41
N THR A 167 -24.64 4.62 -5.53
CA THR A 167 -24.30 3.45 -6.33
C THR A 167 -22.92 3.58 -6.98
N PHE A 168 -22.53 4.78 -7.41
CA PHE A 168 -21.21 5.05 -7.96
C PHE A 168 -20.08 4.92 -6.93
N ILE A 169 -20.25 5.44 -5.71
CA ILE A 169 -19.30 5.24 -4.60
C ILE A 169 -19.18 3.75 -4.27
N LEU A 170 -20.30 3.01 -4.26
CA LEU A 170 -20.29 1.58 -4.01
C LEU A 170 -19.52 0.82 -5.10
N ALA A 171 -19.70 1.19 -6.37
CA ALA A 171 -18.94 0.64 -7.48
C ALA A 171 -17.43 0.92 -7.36
N ILE A 172 -17.03 2.13 -6.95
CA ILE A 172 -15.63 2.47 -6.70
C ILE A 172 -15.09 1.65 -5.52
N ALA A 173 -15.84 1.51 -4.44
CA ALA A 173 -15.42 0.72 -3.28
C ALA A 173 -15.19 -0.76 -3.67
N LEU A 174 -16.10 -1.36 -4.46
CA LEU A 174 -15.94 -2.71 -4.99
C LEU A 174 -14.72 -2.81 -5.90
N ALA A 175 -14.52 -1.85 -6.81
CA ALA A 175 -13.35 -1.81 -7.68
C ALA A 175 -12.05 -1.75 -6.89
N LEU A 176 -11.97 -0.92 -5.85
CA LEU A 176 -10.81 -0.85 -4.95
C LEU A 176 -10.55 -2.18 -4.24
N ILE A 177 -11.59 -2.86 -3.73
CA ILE A 177 -11.47 -4.18 -3.11
C ILE A 177 -10.88 -5.18 -4.11
N ILE A 178 -11.41 -5.22 -5.34
CA ILE A 178 -10.93 -6.12 -6.39
C ILE A 178 -9.47 -5.81 -6.73
N ILE A 179 -9.10 -4.54 -6.92
CA ILE A 179 -7.73 -4.12 -7.23
C ILE A 179 -6.77 -4.54 -6.11
N THR A 180 -7.13 -4.34 -4.84
CA THR A 180 -6.28 -4.75 -3.72
C THR A 180 -6.09 -6.27 -3.65
N LYS A 181 -7.12 -7.06 -3.99
CA LYS A 181 -7.01 -8.52 -4.08
C LYS A 181 -6.12 -8.97 -5.23
N ILE A 182 -6.22 -8.30 -6.38
CA ILE A 182 -5.38 -8.59 -7.55
C ILE A 182 -3.91 -8.27 -7.25
N SER A 183 -3.62 -7.09 -6.68
CA SER A 183 -2.25 -6.68 -6.31
C SER A 183 -1.64 -7.65 -5.29
N GLN A 184 -2.38 -8.06 -4.26
CA GLN A 184 -1.91 -9.09 -3.32
C GLN A 184 -1.54 -10.41 -4.01
N LYS A 185 -2.39 -10.87 -4.92
CA LYS A 185 -2.15 -12.10 -5.67
C LYS A 185 -0.94 -11.96 -6.61
N GLN A 186 -0.75 -10.80 -7.22
CA GLN A 186 0.42 -10.52 -8.06
C GLN A 186 1.72 -10.54 -7.25
N LEU A 187 1.71 -9.96 -6.04
CA LEU A 187 2.86 -9.99 -5.15
C LEU A 187 3.20 -11.42 -4.68
N GLU A 188 2.18 -12.25 -4.43
CA GLU A 188 2.38 -13.68 -4.12
C GLU A 188 2.99 -14.44 -5.30
N ILE A 189 2.50 -14.22 -6.52
CA ILE A 189 3.05 -14.83 -7.75
C ILE A 189 4.51 -14.41 -7.96
N GLN A 190 4.84 -13.14 -7.78
CA GLN A 190 6.23 -12.66 -7.91
C GLN A 190 7.16 -13.31 -6.89
N LYS A 191 6.70 -13.50 -5.64
CA LYS A 191 7.48 -14.21 -4.61
C LYS A 191 7.71 -15.67 -5.01
N GLN A 192 6.69 -16.36 -5.50
CA GLN A 192 6.81 -17.73 -5.97
C GLN A 192 7.80 -17.85 -7.15
N GLN A 193 7.77 -16.89 -8.09
CA GLN A 193 8.73 -16.85 -9.20
C GLN A 193 10.17 -16.64 -8.73
N LEU A 194 10.39 -15.76 -7.75
CA LEU A 194 11.71 -15.53 -7.16
C LEU A 194 12.22 -16.80 -6.46
N GLU A 195 11.36 -17.47 -5.68
CA GLU A 195 11.70 -18.71 -4.98
C GLU A 195 12.05 -19.83 -5.96
N LEU A 196 11.31 -19.97 -7.06
CA LEU A 196 11.63 -20.91 -8.14
C LEU A 196 12.98 -20.61 -8.79
N ALA A 197 13.26 -19.34 -9.11
CA ALA A 197 14.54 -18.94 -9.70
C ALA A 197 15.73 -19.25 -8.77
N GLN A 198 15.56 -19.03 -7.46
CA GLN A 198 16.57 -19.38 -6.46
C GLN A 198 16.80 -20.90 -6.37
N LEU A 199 15.72 -21.69 -6.47
CA LEU A 199 15.81 -23.14 -6.44
C LEU A 199 16.45 -23.73 -7.70
N GLU A 200 16.17 -23.16 -8.86
CA GLU A 200 16.86 -23.50 -10.11
C GLU A 200 18.36 -23.23 -9.99
N GLU A 201 18.75 -22.03 -9.53
CA GLU A 201 20.17 -21.68 -9.34
C GLU A 201 20.87 -22.63 -8.37
N TYR A 202 20.25 -22.92 -7.23
CA TYR A 202 20.77 -23.88 -6.25
C TYR A 202 20.95 -25.27 -6.87
N THR A 203 19.98 -25.74 -7.66
CA THR A 203 20.04 -27.05 -8.31
C THR A 203 21.17 -27.11 -9.33
N THR A 204 21.33 -26.10 -10.18
CA THR A 204 22.45 -26.01 -11.13
C THR A 204 23.80 -26.00 -10.43
N ARG A 205 23.94 -25.25 -9.33
CA ARG A 205 25.17 -25.27 -8.52
C ARG A 205 25.45 -26.66 -7.96
N MET A 206 24.43 -27.33 -7.41
CA MET A 206 24.55 -28.71 -6.91
C MET A 206 24.97 -29.70 -8.00
N GLU A 207 24.38 -29.60 -9.20
CA GLU A 207 24.77 -30.44 -10.34
C GLU A 207 26.22 -30.21 -10.76
N SER A 208 26.67 -28.95 -10.81
CA SER A 208 28.05 -28.60 -11.14
C SER A 208 29.05 -29.12 -10.10
N LEU A 209 28.68 -29.06 -8.82
CA LEU A 209 29.49 -29.57 -7.72
C LEU A 209 29.56 -31.11 -7.75
N TYR A 210 28.44 -31.77 -8.06
CA TYR A 210 28.40 -33.22 -8.24
C TYR A 210 29.26 -33.67 -9.43
N ALA A 211 29.18 -32.98 -10.57
CA ALA A 211 30.01 -33.26 -11.73
C ALA A 211 31.50 -33.11 -11.42
N SER A 212 31.87 -32.05 -10.70
CA SER A 212 33.24 -31.79 -10.23
C SER A 212 33.73 -32.91 -9.29
N MET A 213 32.88 -33.34 -8.35
CA MET A 213 33.19 -34.45 -7.44
C MET A 213 33.41 -35.77 -8.19
N ASN A 214 32.61 -36.02 -9.23
CA ASN A 214 32.75 -37.23 -10.04
C ASN A 214 34.03 -37.23 -10.89
N MET A 215 34.40 -36.08 -11.47
CA MET A 215 35.69 -35.90 -12.14
C MET A 215 36.85 -36.12 -11.17
N PHE A 216 36.79 -35.51 -9.98
CA PHE A 216 37.81 -35.72 -8.94
C PHE A 216 37.96 -37.20 -8.56
N ARG A 217 36.84 -37.92 -8.36
CA ARG A 217 36.86 -39.35 -8.08
C ARG A 217 37.51 -40.17 -9.19
N HIS A 218 37.20 -39.87 -10.45
CA HIS A 218 37.80 -40.56 -11.59
C HIS A 218 39.31 -40.34 -11.66
N ASP A 219 39.76 -39.10 -11.47
CA ASP A 219 41.18 -38.77 -11.46
C ASP A 219 41.91 -39.44 -10.30
N TYR A 220 41.28 -39.50 -9.12
CA TYR A 220 41.79 -40.24 -7.97
C TYR A 220 41.96 -41.74 -8.26
N ILE A 221 40.98 -42.38 -8.91
CA ILE A 221 41.08 -43.79 -9.33
C ILE A 221 42.25 -43.99 -10.30
N ASN A 222 42.44 -43.09 -11.26
CA ASN A 222 43.53 -43.18 -12.22
C ASN A 222 44.91 -43.03 -11.56
N ILE A 223 45.05 -42.14 -10.59
CA ILE A 223 46.28 -42.00 -9.80
C ILE A 223 46.58 -43.30 -9.05
N LEU A 224 45.58 -43.90 -8.38
CA LEU A 224 45.75 -45.16 -7.65
C LEU A 224 46.10 -46.32 -8.57
N ALA A 225 45.43 -46.45 -9.73
CA ALA A 225 45.72 -47.48 -10.71
C ALA A 225 47.14 -47.36 -11.28
N SER A 226 47.59 -46.13 -11.55
CA SER A 226 48.96 -45.85 -12.01
C SER A 226 49.98 -46.23 -10.94
N LEU A 227 49.76 -45.84 -9.67
CA LEU A 227 50.60 -46.23 -8.54
C LEU A 227 50.69 -47.76 -8.39
N GLN A 228 49.56 -48.46 -8.48
CA GLN A 228 49.53 -49.92 -8.42
C GLN A 228 50.33 -50.56 -9.57
N GLY A 229 50.21 -50.01 -10.79
CA GLY A 229 50.97 -50.45 -11.96
C GLY A 229 52.49 -50.29 -11.77
N TYR A 230 52.94 -49.15 -11.27
CA TYR A 230 54.36 -48.90 -10.99
C TYR A 230 54.90 -49.79 -9.87
N ILE A 231 54.12 -50.02 -8.82
CA ILE A 231 54.50 -50.95 -7.73
C ILE A 231 54.64 -52.39 -8.27
N ALA A 232 53.72 -52.84 -9.13
CA ALA A 232 53.75 -54.18 -9.71
C ALA A 232 54.94 -54.41 -10.66
N GLN A 233 55.40 -53.37 -11.36
CA GLN A 233 56.60 -53.44 -12.22
C GLN A 233 57.91 -53.48 -11.43
N GLY A 234 57.90 -53.11 -10.14
CA GLY A 234 59.08 -53.17 -9.28
C GLY A 234 60.13 -52.06 -9.51
N ASP A 235 59.84 -51.08 -10.38
CA ASP A 235 60.76 -49.98 -10.69
C ASP A 235 60.54 -48.79 -9.74
N LYS A 236 61.38 -48.71 -8.72
CA LYS A 236 61.31 -47.69 -7.67
C LYS A 236 61.59 -46.27 -8.21
N THR A 237 62.36 -46.14 -9.28
CA THR A 237 62.79 -44.85 -9.82
C THR A 237 61.65 -44.16 -10.58
N ILE A 238 60.86 -44.93 -11.33
CA ILE A 238 59.68 -44.42 -12.05
C ILE A 238 58.59 -43.99 -11.06
N LEU A 239 58.39 -44.76 -9.99
CA LEU A 239 57.42 -44.43 -8.93
C LEU A 239 57.78 -43.11 -8.21
N GLU A 240 59.07 -42.91 -7.87
CA GLU A 240 59.55 -41.66 -7.24
C GLU A 240 59.35 -40.44 -8.14
N ASN A 241 59.62 -40.59 -9.44
CA ASN A 241 59.42 -39.50 -10.40
C ASN A 241 57.93 -39.16 -10.55
N TYR A 242 57.06 -40.16 -10.70
CA TYR A 242 55.61 -39.95 -10.79
C TYR A 242 55.05 -39.27 -9.52
N PHE A 243 55.53 -39.65 -8.33
CA PHE A 243 55.12 -38.99 -7.09
C PHE A 243 55.53 -37.52 -7.04
N LYS A 244 56.78 -37.19 -7.42
CA LYS A 244 57.29 -35.81 -7.39
C LYS A 244 56.67 -34.91 -8.46
N GLU A 245 56.40 -35.44 -9.64
CA GLU A 245 55.92 -34.67 -10.78
C GLU A 245 54.39 -34.55 -10.83
N THR A 246 53.66 -35.55 -10.35
CA THR A 246 52.20 -35.58 -10.46
C THR A 246 51.49 -35.37 -9.13
N ILE A 247 51.92 -36.07 -8.06
CA ILE A 247 51.18 -36.12 -6.78
C ILE A 247 51.59 -34.97 -5.83
N ALA A 248 52.88 -34.70 -5.69
CA ALA A 248 53.39 -33.65 -4.81
C ALA A 248 52.91 -32.23 -5.19
N PRO A 249 52.83 -31.85 -6.49
CA PRO A 249 52.30 -30.54 -6.88
C PRO A 249 50.81 -30.40 -6.57
N LEU A 250 50.01 -31.44 -6.82
CA LEU A 250 48.56 -31.46 -6.52
C LEU A 250 48.27 -31.09 -5.06
N LYS A 251 49.03 -31.68 -4.12
CA LYS A 251 48.89 -31.38 -2.69
C LYS A 251 49.05 -29.88 -2.39
N ASN A 252 50.08 -29.25 -2.95
CA ASN A 252 50.35 -27.83 -2.74
C ASN A 252 49.26 -26.94 -3.35
N THR A 253 48.65 -27.35 -4.47
CA THR A 253 47.53 -26.63 -5.08
C THR A 253 46.26 -26.68 -4.23
N PHE A 254 45.98 -27.82 -3.57
CA PHE A 254 44.84 -27.95 -2.65
C PHE A 254 45.05 -27.13 -1.37
N GLU A 255 46.25 -27.17 -0.77
CA GLU A 255 46.58 -26.38 0.43
C GLU A 255 46.58 -24.86 0.16
N ALA A 256 46.91 -24.42 -1.06
CA ALA A 256 46.83 -23.01 -1.45
C ALA A 256 45.37 -22.53 -1.64
N ALA A 257 44.48 -23.38 -2.15
CA ALA A 257 43.07 -23.05 -2.35
C ALA A 257 42.27 -22.96 -1.03
N GLU A 258 42.63 -23.73 0.00
CA GLU A 258 42.02 -23.63 1.34
C GLU A 258 42.47 -22.38 2.13
N GLY A 259 43.51 -21.68 1.69
CA GLY A 259 44.03 -20.46 2.35
C GLY A 259 43.44 -19.14 1.86
N GLU A 260 42.60 -19.17 0.82
CA GLU A 260 41.99 -17.98 0.18
C GLU A 260 40.47 -17.83 0.46
N GLU A 261 39.84 -18.75 1.20
CA GLU A 261 38.48 -18.57 1.78
C GLU A 261 38.53 -17.91 3.17
#